data_AF-A0A2A5VS81-F1
#
_entry.id   AF-A0A2A5VS81-F1
#
_cell.length_a   1.000
_cell.length_b   1.000
_cell.length_c   1.000
_cell.angle_alpha   90.00
_cell.angle_beta   90.00
_cell.angle_gamma   90.00
#
_symmetry.space_group_name_H-M   'P 1'
#
loop_
_entity.id
_entity.type
_entity.pdbx_description
1 polymer ?
#
loop_
_entity_poly.entity_id
_entity_poly.type
_entity_poly.pdbx_seq_one_letter_code
_entity_poly.pdbx_strand_id
1 'polypeptide(L)' 'GITIETLNSPGGVIATKEPVDSKVVWIPGDCSSIWNRFTDTVLRLAEAGYPGCVGCAGPAAEGPWDEEASRQRLR' A
#
# COMPACT_ATOMS: atom_id res chain seq x y z
N GLY A 1 11.22 -2.05 9.18
CA GLY A 1 10.24 -2.06 8.09
C GLY A 1 9.14 -3.00 8.46
N ILE A 2 7.90 -2.73 8.06
CA ILE A 2 6.84 -3.74 8.05
C ILE A 2 6.91 -4.43 6.69
N THR A 3 7.08 -5.75 6.68
CA THR A 3 7.10 -6.56 5.46
C THR A 3 5.74 -7.22 5.28
N ILE A 4 5.20 -7.12 4.07
CA ILE A 4 3.94 -7.72 3.67
C ILE A 4 4.29 -8.87 2.73
N GLU A 5 3.95 -10.09 3.13
CA GLU A 5 4.18 -11.28 2.31
C GLU A 5 2.88 -11.67 1.59
N THR A 6 2.98 -11.96 0.30
CA THR A 6 1.88 -12.45 -0.53
C THR A 6 2.25 -13.78 -1.13
N LEU A 7 1.32 -14.74 -1.13
CA LEU A 7 1.54 -16.04 -1.76
C LEU A 7 1.81 -15.84 -3.25
N ASN A 8 2.98 -16.29 -3.71
CA ASN A 8 3.42 -16.23 -5.11
C ASN A 8 3.62 -14.81 -5.68
N SER A 9 3.87 -13.79 -4.84
CA SER A 9 4.16 -12.43 -5.29
C SER A 9 5.27 -11.80 -4.43
N PRO A 10 6.04 -10.81 -4.95
CA PRO A 10 7.16 -10.19 -4.22
C PRO A 10 6.78 -9.46 -2.93
N GLY A 11 5.48 -9.32 -2.64
CA GLY A 11 4.99 -8.64 -1.46
C GLY A 11 5.24 -7.14 -1.48
N GLY A 12 5.38 -6.55 -0.29
CA GLY A 12 5.62 -5.12 -0.13
C GLY A 12 6.33 -4.77 1.16
N VAL A 13 6.81 -3.53 1.25
CA VAL A 13 7.50 -3.02 2.43
C VAL A 13 7.09 -1.58 2.75
N ILE A 14 6.85 -1.32 4.04
CA ILE A 14 6.77 0.04 4.59
C ILE A 14 8.14 0.36 5.19
N ALA A 15 8.83 1.35 4.64
CA ALA A 15 10.16 1.73 5.08
C ALA A 15 10.52 3.17 4.70
N THR A 16 11.39 3.80 5.47
CA THR A 16 11.92 5.15 5.18
C THR A 16 12.92 5.15 4.03
N LYS A 17 13.59 4.02 3.78
CA LYS A 17 14.54 3.85 2.67
C LYS A 17 13.94 2.98 1.58
N GLU A 18 14.19 3.38 0.33
CA GLU A 18 13.81 2.62 -0.85
C GLU A 18 14.49 1.23 -0.84
N PRO A 19 13.75 0.14 -1.11
CA PRO A 19 14.33 -1.19 -1.22
C PRO A 19 15.15 -1.33 -2.51
N VAL A 20 16.19 -2.17 -2.44
CA VAL A 20 17.07 -2.44 -3.59
C VAL A 20 16.33 -3.15 -4.73
N ASP A 21 15.38 -4.02 -4.40
CA ASP A 21 14.54 -4.70 -5.38
C ASP A 21 13.39 -3.79 -5.84
N SER A 22 13.33 -3.52 -7.14
CA SER A 22 12.27 -2.73 -7.78
C SER A 22 10.97 -3.50 -7.99
N LYS A 23 10.95 -4.81 -7.73
CA LYS A 23 9.74 -5.64 -7.81
C LYS A 23 8.90 -5.61 -6.53
N VAL A 24 9.49 -5.16 -5.42
CA VAL A 24 8.81 -5.02 -4.13
C VAL A 24 8.01 -3.72 -4.13
N VAL A 25 6.73 -3.79 -3.77
CA VAL A 25 5.90 -2.60 -3.58
C VAL A 25 6.44 -1.81 -2.39
N TRP A 26 6.82 -0.56 -2.61
CA TRP A 26 7.38 0.28 -1.55
C TRP A 26 6.42 1.39 -1.14
N ILE A 27 6.12 1.44 0.16
CA ILE A 27 5.41 2.55 0.79
C ILE A 27 6.43 3.35 1.61
N PRO A 28 6.79 4.58 1.18
CA PRO A 28 7.79 5.38 1.85
C PRO A 28 7.27 5.94 3.17
N GLY A 29 8.05 5.81 4.23
CA GLY A 29 7.85 6.54 5.47
C GLY A 29 8.01 5.72 6.74
N ASP A 30 7.64 6.33 7.85
CA ASP A 30 7.71 5.70 9.16
C ASP A 30 6.64 4.60 9.30
N CYS A 31 7.09 3.41 9.72
CA CYS A 31 6.25 2.24 9.83
C CYS A 31 5.10 2.45 10.82
N SER A 32 5.38 3.07 11.97
CA SER A 32 4.37 3.24 13.03
C SER A 32 3.29 4.23 12.60
N SER A 33 3.68 5.35 12.00
CA SER A 33 2.74 6.36 11.52
C SER A 33 1.84 5.83 10.42
N ILE A 34 2.40 5.10 9.45
CA ILE A 34 1.64 4.56 8.32
C ILE A 34 0.71 3.45 8.80
N TRP A 35 1.20 2.55 9.65
CA TRP A 35 0.39 1.47 10.21
C TRP A 35 -0.78 2.02 11.04
N ASN A 36 -0.52 2.96 11.93
CA ASN A 36 -1.56 3.59 12.75
C ASN A 36 -2.63 4.27 11.88
N ARG A 37 -2.22 5.01 10.84
CA ARG A 37 -3.16 5.65 9.91
C ARG A 37 -3.99 4.62 9.14
N PHE A 38 -3.35 3.55 8.66
CA PHE A 38 -4.04 2.47 7.95
C PHE A 38 -5.10 1.82 8.84
N THR A 39 -4.74 1.42 10.06
CA THR A 39 -5.66 0.76 10.98
C THR A 39 -6.80 1.70 11.41
N ASP A 40 -6.52 2.97 11.72
CA ASP A 40 -7.56 3.97 12.03
C ASP A 40 -8.54 4.14 10.87
N THR A 41 -8.05 4.21 9.62
CA THR A 41 -8.91 4.32 8.44
C THR A 41 -9.80 3.10 8.28
N VAL A 42 -9.24 1.88 8.41
CA VAL A 42 -10.00 0.63 8.30
C VAL A 42 -11.08 0.55 9.38
N LEU A 43 -10.74 0.88 10.63
CA LEU A 43 -11.69 0.86 11.75
C LEU A 43 -12.83 1.85 11.54
N ARG A 44 -12.55 3.08 11.13
CA ARG A 44 -13.57 4.10 10.83
C ARG A 44 -14.53 3.66 9.72
N LEU A 45 -14.01 3.04 8.67
CA LEU A 45 -14.84 2.49 7.59
C LEU A 45 -15.74 1.37 8.10
N ALA A 46 -15.20 0.45 8.91
CA ALA A 46 -15.97 -0.62 9.51
C ALA A 46 -17.07 -0.10 10.46
N GLU A 47 -16.75 0.87 11.31
CA GLU A 47 -17.70 1.53 12.23
C GLU A 47 -18.81 2.27 11.49
N ALA A 48 -18.50 2.87 10.33
CA ALA A 48 -19.49 3.51 9.46
C ALA A 48 -20.39 2.50 8.72
N GLY A 49 -20.18 1.19 8.90
CA GLY A 49 -20.91 0.15 8.19
C GLY A 49 -20.56 0.07 6.70
N TYR A 50 -19.37 0.56 6.30
CA TYR A 50 -18.95 0.51 4.91
C TYR A 50 -18.62 -0.94 4.51
N PRO A 51 -19.39 -1.54 3.58
CA PRO A 51 -19.24 -2.96 3.25
C PRO A 51 -18.03 -3.26 2.37
N GLY A 52 -17.22 -2.25 2.02
CA GLY A 52 -16.30 -2.30 0.90
C GLY A 52 -17.05 -2.12 -0.43
N CYS A 53 -16.38 -1.60 -1.45
CA CYS A 53 -16.95 -1.62 -2.79
C CYS A 53 -15.92 -2.00 -3.84
N VAL A 54 -16.33 -2.97 -4.65
CA VAL A 54 -15.54 -3.47 -5.77
C VAL A 54 -15.65 -2.46 -6.92
N GLY A 55 -14.52 -2.01 -7.46
CA GLY A 55 -14.48 -1.08 -8.61
C GLY A 55 -14.57 0.41 -8.27
N CYS A 56 -14.79 0.82 -7.02
CA CYS A 56 -14.87 2.26 -6.71
C CYS A 56 -13.54 2.97 -6.64
N ALA A 57 -12.43 2.22 -6.59
CA ALA A 57 -11.10 2.81 -6.62
C ALA A 57 -10.72 3.35 -8.01
N GLY A 58 -11.59 3.16 -9.01
CA GLY A 58 -11.47 3.69 -10.35
C GLY A 58 -10.40 3.00 -11.20
N PRO A 59 -10.12 3.52 -12.41
CA PRO A 59 -9.21 2.88 -13.37
C PRO A 59 -7.81 2.61 -12.83
N ALA A 60 -7.35 3.40 -11.86
CA ALA A 60 -6.05 3.26 -11.23
C ALA A 60 -5.91 1.99 -10.37
N ALA A 61 -7.03 1.36 -9.96
CA ALA A 61 -7.04 0.14 -9.17
C ALA A 61 -7.40 -1.12 -9.97
N GLU A 62 -7.73 -0.97 -11.25
CA GLU A 62 -8.09 -2.09 -12.13
C GLU A 62 -6.88 -2.66 -12.88
N GLY A 63 -5.83 -1.85 -13.06
CA GLY A 63 -4.58 -2.26 -13.71
C GLY A 63 -3.55 -2.88 -12.75
N PRO A 64 -2.53 -3.57 -13.28
CA PRO A 64 -1.39 -4.01 -12.48
C PRO A 64 -0.67 -2.79 -11.87
N TRP A 65 -0.13 -2.99 -10.67
CA TRP A 65 0.64 -1.94 -9.99
C TRP A 65 1.95 -1.64 -10.74
N ASP A 66 2.14 -0.36 -11.10
CA ASP A 66 3.38 0.15 -11.69
C ASP A 66 4.24 0.80 -10.59
N GLU A 67 5.15 0.00 -10.05
CA GLU A 67 6.06 0.42 -8.97
C GLU A 67 7.03 1.51 -9.44
N GLU A 68 7.49 1.46 -10.69
CA GLU A 68 8.40 2.47 -11.23
C GLU A 68 7.70 3.82 -11.33
N ALA A 69 6.51 3.86 -11.93
CA ALA A 69 5.72 5.08 -12.02
C ALA A 69 5.34 5.62 -10.62
N SER A 70 5.10 4.73 -9.64
CA SER A 70 4.88 5.12 -8.25
C SER A 70 6.09 5.84 -7.66
N ARG A 71 7.29 5.25 -7.79
CA ARG A 71 8.55 5.84 -7.31
C ARG A 71 8.86 7.17 -8.00
N GLN A 72 8.57 7.30 -9.29
CA GLN A 72 8.76 8.56 -10.01
C GLN A 72 7.87 9.69 -9.47
N ARG A 73 6.63 9.40 -9.03
CA ARG A 73 5.73 10.41 -8.42
C ARG A 73 6.18 10.90 -7.03
N LEU A 74 7.07 10.16 -6.38
CA LEU A 74 7.59 10.46 -5.04
C LEU A 74 8.88 11.30 -5.07
N ARG A 75 9.46 11.52 -6.24
CA ARG A 75 10.65 12.35 -6.47
C ARG A 75 10.26 13.80 -6.75
#